data_AF-A0A958XX91-F1
#
_entry.id   AF-A0A958XX91-F1
#
_cell.length_a   1.000
_cell.length_b   1.000
_cell.length_c   1.000
_cell.angle_alpha   90.00
_cell.angle_beta   90.00
_cell.angle_gamma   90.00
#
_symmetry.space_group_name_H-M   'P 1'
#
loop_
_entity.id
_entity.type
_entity.pdbx_description
1 polymer ?
#
loop_
_entity_poly.entity_id
_entity_poly.type
_entity_poly.pdbx_seq_one_letter_code
_entity_poly.pdbx_strand_id
1 'polypeptide(L)'
;FLVRNVRDVPSQVDINIKASFLNESLTTGLSYRSLGSLGILLGTKLSTFEFYYSYDVFFQNFQKYNDGSHEVTVALSFNRTRQQAPAGKRY
;
A
#
# COMPACT_ATOMS: atom_id res chain seq x y z
N PHE A 1 10.61 -5.24 7.08
CA PHE A 1 10.85 -4.97 8.52
C PHE A 1 11.70 -3.72 8.61
N LEU A 2 11.33 -2.77 9.47
CA LEU A 2 12.06 -1.53 9.71
C LEU A 2 12.08 -1.24 11.21
N VAL A 3 13.22 -0.78 11.73
CA VAL A 3 13.37 -0.31 13.11
C VAL A 3 13.78 1.15 13.07
N ARG A 4 13.04 1.98 13.80
CA ARG A 4 13.35 3.41 13.94
C ARG A 4 13.70 3.73 15.40
N ASN A 5 14.87 4.32 15.59
CA ASN A 5 15.37 4.78 16.88
C ASN A 5 15.75 6.27 16.76
N VAL A 6 15.02 7.13 17.46
CA VAL A 6 15.23 8.57 17.52
C VAL A 6 15.38 8.94 18.99
N ARG A 7 16.33 9.82 19.34
CA ARG A 7 16.45 10.34 20.70
C ARG A 7 15.11 10.96 21.14
N ASP A 8 14.67 10.64 22.35
CA ASP A 8 13.43 11.09 22.98
C ASP A 8 12.11 10.58 22.37
N VAL A 9 12.13 9.52 21.55
CA VAL A 9 10.91 8.85 21.05
C VAL A 9 10.94 7.36 21.39
N PRO A 10 9.82 6.74 21.83
CA PRO A 10 9.75 5.31 22.02
C PRO A 10 10.18 4.56 20.75
N SER A 11 11.06 3.57 20.90
CA SER A 11 11.54 2.77 19.77
C SER A 11 10.36 2.11 19.04
N GLN A 12 10.30 2.30 17.72
CA GLN A 12 9.24 1.78 16.88
C GLN A 12 9.73 0.62 16.03
N VAL A 13 8.95 -0.44 16.00
CA VAL A 13 9.13 -1.59 15.13
C VAL A 13 7.95 -1.66 14.16
N ASP A 14 8.26 -1.65 12.87
CA ASP A 14 7.27 -1.78 11.80
C ASP A 14 7.50 -3.09 11.03
N ILE A 15 6.51 -3.97 11.10
CA ILE A 15 6.45 -5.23 10.38
C ILE A 15 5.37 -5.08 9.30
N ASN A 16 5.74 -5.30 8.05
CA ASN A 16 4.82 -5.25 6.92
C ASN A 16 4.98 -6.53 6.11
N ILE A 17 3.89 -7.21 5.89
CA ILE A 17 3.80 -8.45 5.12
C ILE A 17 2.81 -8.19 3.99
N LYS A 18 3.18 -8.52 2.77
CA LYS A 18 2.32 -8.42 1.59
C LYS A 18 2.44 -9.69 0.78
N ALA A 19 1.31 -10.22 0.33
CA ALA A 19 1.22 -11.36 -0.55
C ALA A 19 0.35 -10.99 -1.76
N SER A 20 0.77 -11.43 -2.94
CA SER A 20 0.02 -11.26 -4.17
C SER A 20 -0.23 -12.63 -4.81
N PHE A 21 -1.47 -12.85 -5.23
CA PHE A 21 -1.99 -14.10 -5.79
C PHE A 21 -2.66 -13.84 -7.14
N LEU A 22 -2.99 -14.92 -7.86
CA LEU A 22 -3.67 -14.86 -9.17
C LEU A 22 -2.94 -13.97 -10.18
N ASN A 23 -1.65 -14.23 -10.42
CA ASN A 23 -0.79 -13.43 -11.31
C ASN A 23 -0.84 -11.94 -10.96
N GLU A 24 -0.71 -11.62 -9.67
CA GLU A 24 -0.75 -10.25 -9.12
C GLU A 24 -2.13 -9.56 -9.21
N SER A 25 -3.18 -10.28 -9.63
CA SER A 25 -4.55 -9.74 -9.72
C SER A 25 -5.23 -9.61 -8.35
N LEU A 26 -4.74 -10.31 -7.33
CA LEU A 26 -5.19 -10.16 -5.95
C LEU A 26 -3.99 -9.85 -5.06
N THR A 27 -4.10 -8.83 -4.21
CA THR A 27 -3.08 -8.45 -3.24
C THR A 27 -3.70 -8.41 -1.85
N THR A 28 -2.99 -8.94 -0.87
CA THR A 28 -3.34 -8.80 0.55
C THR A 28 -2.10 -8.41 1.33
N GLY A 29 -2.27 -7.71 2.44
CA GLY A 29 -1.19 -7.35 3.33
C GLY A 29 -1.63 -7.17 4.76
N LEU A 30 -0.67 -7.29 5.66
CA LEU A 30 -0.79 -7.03 7.07
C LEU A 30 0.37 -6.15 7.51
N SER A 31 0.06 -5.11 8.26
CA SER A 31 1.01 -4.10 8.71
C SER A 31 0.89 -3.96 10.22
N TYR A 32 1.87 -4.45 10.96
CA TYR A 32 1.91 -4.30 12.41
C TYR A 32 2.93 -3.25 12.82
N ARG A 33 2.50 -2.31 13.65
CA ARG A 33 3.30 -1.22 14.19
C ARG A 33 3.29 -1.29 15.70
N SER A 34 4.46 -1.53 16.30
CA SER A 34 4.59 -1.74 17.75
C SER A 34 4.18 -0.53 18.58
N LEU A 35 4.22 0.66 17.99
CA LEU A 35 3.72 1.87 18.63
C LEU A 35 2.19 1.94 18.65
N GLY A 36 1.45 0.94 18.17
CA GLY A 36 0.02 0.82 18.44
C GLY A 36 -0.87 1.03 17.23
N SER A 37 -0.52 0.42 16.10
CA SER A 37 -1.51 0.21 15.03
C SER A 37 -1.33 -1.14 14.34
N LEU A 38 -2.43 -1.70 13.85
CA LEU A 38 -2.47 -2.88 12.99
C LEU A 38 -3.31 -2.56 11.77
N GLY A 39 -2.70 -2.68 10.60
CA GLY A 39 -3.29 -2.47 9.31
C GLY A 39 -3.53 -3.78 8.57
N ILE A 40 -4.65 -3.84 7.87
CA ILE A 40 -4.99 -4.89 6.92
C ILE A 40 -5.14 -4.23 5.55
N LEU A 41 -4.58 -4.86 4.52
CA LEU A 41 -4.71 -4.44 3.14
C LEU A 41 -5.31 -5.58 2.33
N LEU A 42 -6.30 -5.24 1.50
CA LEU A 42 -6.86 -6.09 0.47
C LEU A 42 -6.90 -5.29 -0.82
N GLY A 43 -6.63 -5.91 -1.96
CA GLY A 43 -6.67 -5.23 -3.22
C GLY A 43 -6.82 -6.18 -4.38
N THR A 44 -7.37 -5.67 -5.47
CA THR A 44 -7.50 -6.39 -6.72
C THR A 44 -7.00 -5.51 -7.86
N LYS A 45 -6.30 -6.14 -8.79
CA LYS A 45 -5.71 -5.53 -9.96
C LYS A 45 -6.32 -6.19 -11.20
N LEU A 46 -6.94 -5.36 -12.02
CA LEU A 46 -7.41 -5.65 -13.36
C LEU A 46 -6.45 -4.98 -14.36
N SER A 47 -6.65 -5.18 -15.66
CA SER A 47 -5.70 -4.76 -16.70
C SER A 47 -5.35 -3.25 -16.69
N THR A 48 -6.29 -2.40 -16.27
CA THR A 48 -6.13 -0.93 -16.25
C THR A 48 -6.63 -0.31 -14.95
N PHE A 49 -7.26 -1.09 -14.08
CA PHE A 49 -7.90 -0.64 -12.86
C PHE A 49 -7.34 -1.41 -11.68
N GLU A 50 -6.90 -0.69 -10.65
CA GLU A 50 -6.48 -1.29 -9.40
C GLU A 50 -7.35 -0.72 -8.28
N PHE A 51 -7.83 -1.60 -7.42
CA PHE A 51 -8.65 -1.26 -6.27
C PHE A 51 -7.96 -1.79 -5.03
N TYR A 52 -7.85 -0.95 -4.01
CA TYR A 52 -7.30 -1.32 -2.71
C TYR A 52 -8.24 -0.85 -1.61
N TYR A 53 -8.38 -1.68 -0.61
CA TYR A 53 -9.13 -1.43 0.60
C TYR A 53 -8.18 -1.68 1.77
N SER A 54 -7.93 -0.66 2.58
CA SER A 54 -7.12 -0.74 3.80
C SER A 54 -7.97 -0.46 5.02
N TYR A 55 -7.67 -1.18 6.09
CA TYR A 55 -8.28 -0.99 7.39
C TYR A 55 -7.20 -0.93 8.46
N ASP A 56 -7.05 0.24 9.08
CA ASP A 56 -6.09 0.47 10.16
C ASP A 56 -6.80 0.58 11.50
N VAL A 57 -6.42 -0.29 12.42
CA VAL A 57 -6.86 -0.27 13.82
C VAL A 57 -5.76 0.36 14.66
N PHE A 58 -6.11 1.32 15.51
CA PHE A 58 -5.18 1.99 16.41
C PHE A 58 -5.42 1.52 17.86
N PHE A 59 -4.35 1.27 18.60
CA PHE A 59 -4.38 0.72 19.97
C PHE A 59 -3.81 1.67 21.02
N GLN A 60 -3.42 2.89 20.65
CA GLN A 60 -2.85 3.85 21.61
C GLN A 60 -3.94 4.51 22.46
N ASN A 61 -3.63 4.70 23.75
CA ASN A 61 -4.51 5.31 24.76
C ASN A 61 -4.97 6.76 24.45
N PHE A 62 -4.33 7.45 23.50
CA PHE A 62 -4.68 8.81 23.10
C PHE A 62 -5.87 8.92 22.14
N GLN A 63 -6.49 7.79 21.78
CA GLN A 63 -7.48 7.73 20.72
C GLN A 63 -8.80 7.09 21.18
N LYS A 64 -9.35 7.56 22.31
CA LYS A 64 -10.67 7.17 22.86
C LYS A 64 -11.90 7.49 21.96
N TYR A 65 -11.70 7.81 20.68
CA TYR A 65 -12.77 8.27 19.77
C TYR A 65 -12.67 7.79 18.32
N ASN A 66 -11.65 7.00 17.95
CA ASN A 66 -11.58 6.45 16.60
C ASN A 66 -11.61 4.91 16.67
N ASP A 67 -12.67 4.31 16.11
CA ASP A 67 -12.83 2.85 16.01
C ASP A 67 -11.90 2.19 14.97
N GLY A 68 -11.11 2.99 14.25
CA GLY A 68 -10.25 2.57 13.14
C GLY A 68 -10.37 3.54 11.96
N SER A 69 -9.63 3.29 10.89
CA SER A 69 -9.72 4.05 9.64
C SER A 69 -9.93 3.10 8.47
N HIS A 70 -10.99 3.35 7.71
CA HIS A 70 -11.32 2.64 6.48
C HIS A 70 -10.88 3.49 5.29
N GLU A 71 -9.92 3.00 4.52
CA GLU A 71 -9.43 3.69 3.35
C GLU A 71 -9.71 2.87 2.11
N VAL A 72 -10.14 3.57 1.05
CA VAL A 72 -10.38 2.97 -0.26
C VAL A 72 -9.54 3.74 -1.26
N THR A 73 -8.69 3.02 -1.98
CA THR A 73 -7.81 3.57 -3.00
C THR A 73 -8.16 2.97 -4.35
N VAL A 74 -8.21 3.84 -5.36
CA VAL A 74 -8.46 3.45 -6.76
C VAL A 74 -7.31 3.99 -7.61
N ALA A 75 -6.71 3.14 -8.43
CA ALA A 75 -5.68 3.54 -9.39
C ALA A 75 -6.09 3.18 -10.81
N LEU A 76 -5.79 4.09 -11.76
CA LEU A 76 -6.08 3.96 -13.18
C LEU A 76 -4.77 4.03 -13.97
N SER A 77 -4.48 2.96 -14.72
CA SER A 77 -3.21 2.79 -15.45
C SER A 77 -3.41 2.93 -16.96
N PHE A 78 -3.10 4.11 -17.51
CA PHE A 78 -3.22 4.37 -18.94
C PHE A 78 -1.98 3.91 -19.71
N ASN A 79 -2.10 2.82 -20.47
CA ASN A 79 -1.06 2.41 -21.41
C ASN A 79 -1.02 3.38 -22.60
N ARG A 80 -0.07 4.32 -22.58
CA ARG A 80 0.26 5.10 -23.77
C ARG A 80 1.03 4.21 -24.74
N THR A 81 0.39 3.81 -25.83
CA THR A 81 1.11 3.31 -27.00
C THR A 81 2.06 4.40 -27.46
N ARG A 82 3.35 4.26 -27.13
CA ARG A 82 4.40 5.12 -27.68
C ARG A 82 4.41 4.85 -29.17
N GLN A 83 3.78 5.72 -29.96
CA GLN A 83 3.97 5.75 -31.40
C GLN A 83 5.47 5.94 -31.63
N GLN A 84 6.12 4.88 -32.10
CA GLN A 84 7.52 4.95 -32.50
C GLN A 84 7.58 5.90 -33.70
N ALA A 85 8.15 7.09 -33.49
CA ALA A 85 8.41 8.01 -34.58
C ALA A 85 9.24 7.26 -35.64
N PRO A 86 8.83 7.26 -36.92
CA PRO A 86 9.54 6.51 -37.94
C PRO A 86 10.99 6.98 -37.99
N ALA A 87 11.92 6.04 -37.82
CA ALA A 87 13.35 6.29 -37.92
C ALA A 87 13.63 6.91 -39.29
N GLY A 88 13.97 8.20 -39.31
CA GLY A 88 14.31 8.91 -40.54
C GLY A 88 15.45 8.21 -41.26
N LYS A 89 15.15 7.62 -42.42
CA LYS A 89 16.18 7.15 -43.35
C LYS A 89 16.99 8.35 -43.81
N ARG A 90 18.26 8.39 -43.39
CA ARG A 90 19.27 9.29 -43.94
C ARG A 90 19.81 8.64 -45.21
N TYR A 91 19.58 9.30 -46.34
CA TYR A 91 20.26 9.06 -47.62
C TYR A 91 21.67 9.64 -47.56
#